data_AF-A0A0F9IID8-F1
#
_entry.id   AF-A0A0F9IID8-F1
#
_cell.length_a   1.000
_cell.length_b   1.000
_cell.length_c   1.000
_cell.angle_alpha   90.00
_cell.angle_beta   90.00
_cell.angle_gamma   90.00
#
_symmetry.space_group_name_H-M   'P 1'
#
loop_
_entity.id
_entity.type
_entity.pdbx_description
1 polymer ?
#
loop_
_entity_poly.entity_id
_entity_poly.type
_entity_poly.pdbx_seq_one_letter_code
_entity_poly.pdbx_strand_id
1 'polypeptide(L)'
;SESMGRKAGRKVLMEGRKNCQLWINGIVKDCTTNLGGLFRKKSFKHIIQQNCLMHVKWIVSAHVKAFAGMSKRSNKPLPKEWRWLRDRFYALINTKHESDAYIQLEIIRNTIERLKGKRIKELHTALKQLEGWLPKIIAHQRNPFIPTTNNLLESYHKKYTYYPSFKRSMMTIKGAQRVLDYRVFRHNFGRFPEHKEMFEMKFEEFKIILSELPDKRVMGAQHRYFQAEFKKLDIWFGKYQEIWGEYFALKKE
;
A
#
# COMPACT_ATOMS: atom_id res chain seq x y z
N SER A 1 22.70 3.13 18.50
CA SER A 1 22.47 3.11 17.04
C SER A 1 21.99 1.73 16.57
N GLU A 2 20.92 1.23 17.19
CA GLU A 2 20.45 -0.13 16.94
C GLU A 2 19.57 -0.21 15.69
N SER A 3 19.65 -1.39 15.07
CA SER A 3 18.96 -1.93 13.90
C SER A 3 17.43 -1.74 13.78
N MET A 4 16.90 -0.53 14.01
CA MET A 4 15.47 -0.24 13.95
C MET A 4 14.88 -0.69 12.60
N GLY A 5 13.94 -1.63 12.68
CA GLY A 5 13.19 -2.18 11.54
C GLY A 5 13.82 -3.36 10.81
N ARG A 6 15.15 -3.55 10.81
CA ARG A 6 15.78 -4.62 10.00
C ARG A 6 15.56 -6.02 10.59
N LYS A 7 15.75 -6.18 11.90
CA LYS A 7 15.56 -7.45 12.61
C LYS A 7 14.07 -7.83 12.66
N ALA A 8 13.21 -6.86 12.93
CA ALA A 8 11.76 -7.00 12.91
C ALA A 8 11.24 -7.35 11.50
N GLY A 9 11.64 -6.61 10.47
CA GLY A 9 11.26 -6.89 9.08
C GLY A 9 11.74 -8.26 8.60
N ARG A 10 12.95 -8.68 8.98
CA ARG A 10 13.44 -10.05 8.70
C ARG A 10 12.57 -11.11 9.37
N LYS A 11 12.17 -10.92 10.63
CA LYS A 11 11.34 -11.88 11.37
C LYS A 11 9.99 -12.06 10.67
N VAL A 12 9.29 -10.96 10.37
CA VAL A 12 7.99 -10.98 9.68
C VAL A 12 8.08 -11.65 8.31
N LEU A 13 9.09 -11.32 7.49
CA LEU A 13 9.25 -11.93 6.16
C LEU A 13 9.61 -13.42 6.23
N MET A 14 10.39 -13.85 7.22
CA MET A 14 10.73 -15.27 7.42
C MET A 14 9.53 -16.07 7.95
N GLU A 15 8.70 -15.45 8.79
CA GLU A 15 7.48 -16.04 9.33
C GLU A 15 6.41 -16.21 8.24
N GLY A 16 6.22 -15.19 7.39
CA GLY A 16 5.37 -15.30 6.19
C GLY A 16 5.83 -16.39 5.22
N ARG A 17 7.14 -16.61 5.10
CA ARG A 17 7.72 -17.69 4.27
C ARG A 17 7.50 -19.08 4.87
N LYS A 18 7.61 -19.24 6.20
CA LYS A 18 7.40 -20.54 6.88
C LYS A 18 5.97 -21.06 6.72
N ASN A 19 4.99 -20.17 6.62
CA ASN A 19 3.58 -20.54 6.48
C ASN A 19 3.15 -20.79 5.02
N CYS A 20 4.07 -20.79 4.04
CA CYS A 20 3.88 -21.13 2.61
C CYS A 20 2.72 -20.46 1.85
N GLN A 21 1.93 -19.58 2.46
CA GLN A 21 0.77 -18.94 1.82
C GLN A 21 1.09 -17.65 1.08
N LEU A 22 2.25 -17.01 1.33
CA LEU A 22 2.60 -15.71 0.75
C LEU A 22 3.98 -15.76 0.09
N TRP A 23 4.00 -16.16 -1.18
CA TRP A 23 5.17 -15.98 -2.03
C TRP A 23 5.23 -14.53 -2.52
N ILE A 24 5.99 -13.69 -1.82
CA ILE A 24 6.10 -12.25 -2.14
C ILE A 24 7.06 -12.07 -3.33
N ASN A 25 6.52 -11.85 -4.53
CA ASN A 25 7.31 -11.59 -5.74
C ASN A 25 7.75 -10.13 -5.88
N GLY A 26 7.12 -9.21 -5.12
CA GLY A 26 7.40 -7.79 -5.23
C GLY A 26 6.97 -7.01 -4.00
N ILE A 27 7.64 -5.88 -3.74
CA ILE A 27 7.30 -4.95 -2.67
C ILE A 27 7.39 -3.51 -3.16
N VAL A 28 6.37 -2.72 -2.83
CA VAL A 28 6.42 -1.26 -2.96
C VAL A 28 6.81 -0.67 -1.62
N LYS A 29 7.82 0.20 -1.64
CA LYS A 29 8.32 0.89 -0.44
C LYS A 29 8.43 2.38 -0.68
N ASP A 30 8.56 3.15 0.39
CA ASP A 30 8.98 4.54 0.29
C ASP A 30 10.36 4.66 -0.39
N CYS A 31 10.75 5.88 -0.75
CA CYS A 31 12.04 6.13 -1.41
C CYS A 31 13.25 5.94 -0.46
N THR A 32 13.05 5.38 0.74
CA THR A 32 14.13 5.21 1.74
C THR A 32 15.01 4.00 1.45
N THR A 33 16.24 4.02 1.97
CA THR A 33 17.20 2.93 1.86
C THR A 33 17.20 2.00 3.08
N ASN A 34 16.29 2.22 4.05
CA ASN A 34 16.31 1.54 5.36
C ASN A 34 16.19 0.01 5.25
N LEU A 35 15.49 -0.48 4.23
CA LEU A 35 15.34 -1.90 3.91
C LEU A 35 16.36 -2.41 2.87
N GLY A 36 17.19 -1.54 2.30
CA GLY A 36 18.01 -1.83 1.11
C GLY A 36 19.02 -2.98 1.28
N GLY A 37 19.52 -3.20 2.50
CA GLY A 37 20.41 -4.33 2.77
C GLY A 37 19.69 -5.68 2.94
N LEU A 38 18.40 -5.68 3.30
CA LEU A 38 17.65 -6.91 3.56
C LEU A 38 17.39 -7.69 2.27
N PHE A 39 16.97 -6.98 1.23
CA PHE A 39 16.63 -7.56 -0.08
C PHE A 39 17.83 -7.85 -0.97
N ARG A 40 19.05 -7.47 -0.55
CA ARG A 40 20.30 -7.92 -1.20
C ARG A 40 20.69 -9.34 -0.79
N LYS A 41 20.13 -9.88 0.30
CA LYS A 41 20.44 -11.23 0.78
C LYS A 41 19.88 -12.30 -0.16
N LYS A 42 20.59 -13.42 -0.31
CA LYS A 42 20.20 -14.57 -1.17
C LYS A 42 18.73 -15.00 -0.93
N SER A 43 18.27 -14.96 0.31
CA SER A 43 16.90 -15.33 0.69
C SER A 43 15.80 -14.40 0.18
N PHE A 44 16.12 -13.16 -0.20
CA PHE A 44 15.16 -12.11 -0.60
C PHE A 44 15.51 -11.45 -1.94
N LYS A 45 16.58 -11.90 -2.61
CA LYS A 45 17.05 -11.34 -3.90
C LYS A 45 16.01 -11.46 -5.02
N HIS A 46 15.12 -12.44 -4.93
CA HIS A 46 14.03 -12.66 -5.90
C HIS A 46 12.90 -11.62 -5.78
N ILE A 47 12.82 -10.87 -4.67
CA ILE A 47 11.74 -9.91 -4.45
C ILE A 47 12.06 -8.62 -5.20
N ILE A 48 11.22 -8.29 -6.18
CA ILE A 48 11.35 -7.05 -6.96
C ILE A 48 11.00 -5.86 -6.07
N GLN A 49 11.92 -4.90 -5.97
CA GLN A 49 11.70 -3.68 -5.20
C GLN A 49 11.24 -2.53 -6.09
N GLN A 50 10.16 -1.86 -5.68
CA GLN A 50 9.66 -0.67 -6.35
C GLN A 50 9.51 0.50 -5.38
N ASN A 51 9.64 1.72 -5.91
CA ASN A 51 9.36 2.92 -5.15
C ASN A 51 7.87 3.26 -5.28
N CYS A 52 7.27 3.69 -4.18
CA CYS A 52 5.92 4.25 -4.17
C CYS A 52 5.91 5.55 -4.98
N LEU A 53 5.13 5.56 -6.07
CA LEU A 53 5.06 6.70 -6.99
C LEU A 53 4.57 7.97 -6.30
N MET A 54 3.71 7.84 -5.28
CA MET A 54 3.27 9.00 -4.47
C MET A 54 4.42 9.63 -3.69
N HIS A 55 5.32 8.82 -3.11
CA HIS A 55 6.50 9.34 -2.42
C HIS A 55 7.47 10.01 -3.40
N VAL A 56 7.63 9.45 -4.61
CA VAL A 56 8.41 10.08 -5.68
C VAL A 56 7.83 11.45 -6.03
N LYS A 57 6.51 11.53 -6.24
CA LYS A 57 5.79 12.80 -6.50
C LYS A 57 5.99 13.83 -5.39
N TRP A 58 5.95 13.44 -4.13
CA TRP A 58 6.15 14.36 -3.01
C TRP A 58 7.56 14.93 -2.98
N ILE A 59 8.57 14.09 -3.18
CA ILE A 59 9.97 14.54 -3.19
C ILE A 59 10.17 15.56 -4.31
N VAL A 60 9.65 15.26 -5.51
CA VAL A 60 9.69 16.20 -6.64
C VAL A 60 8.91 17.48 -6.33
N SER A 61 7.70 17.38 -5.78
CA SER A 61 6.91 18.55 -5.40
C SER A 61 7.63 19.41 -4.37
N ALA A 62 8.40 18.82 -3.45
CA ALA A 62 9.18 19.55 -2.46
C ALA A 62 10.30 20.37 -3.14
N HIS A 63 11.00 19.79 -4.12
CA HIS A 63 12.01 20.49 -4.90
C HIS A 63 11.41 21.61 -5.78
N VAL A 64 10.27 21.37 -6.43
CA VAL A 64 9.58 22.42 -7.21
C VAL A 64 9.10 23.56 -6.29
N LYS A 65 8.60 23.24 -5.09
CA LYS A 65 8.28 24.26 -4.06
C LYS A 65 9.52 25.08 -3.67
N ALA A 66 10.65 24.42 -3.44
CA ALA A 66 11.91 25.09 -3.10
C ALA A 66 12.38 26.05 -4.20
N PHE A 67 12.29 25.59 -5.45
CA PHE A 67 12.57 26.40 -6.63
C PHE A 67 11.65 27.64 -6.71
N ALA A 68 10.35 27.46 -6.48
CA ALA A 68 9.34 28.51 -6.44
C ALA A 68 9.42 29.45 -5.21
N GLY A 69 10.50 29.41 -4.43
CA GLY A 69 10.69 30.30 -3.27
C GLY A 69 10.19 29.72 -1.94
N MET A 70 9.46 28.62 -1.93
CA MET A 70 8.78 28.08 -0.75
C MET A 70 9.65 27.10 0.06
N SER A 71 9.23 26.81 1.30
CA SER A 71 9.82 25.70 2.07
C SER A 71 9.44 24.33 1.47
N LYS A 72 10.40 23.41 1.41
CA LYS A 72 10.21 21.99 1.00
C LYS A 72 9.12 21.28 1.81
N ARG A 73 8.94 21.67 3.09
CA ARG A 73 7.96 21.08 4.02
C ARG A 73 6.64 21.84 4.05
N SER A 74 6.47 22.86 3.20
CA SER A 74 5.26 23.68 3.22
C SER A 74 4.03 22.86 2.82
N ASN A 75 2.97 22.93 3.63
CA ASN A 75 1.66 22.36 3.29
C ASN A 75 0.88 23.24 2.32
N LYS A 76 1.32 24.47 2.05
CA LYS A 76 0.65 25.37 1.12
C LYS A 76 0.71 24.80 -0.32
N PRO A 77 -0.33 25.02 -1.13
CA PRO A 77 -0.30 24.63 -2.53
C PRO A 77 0.79 25.39 -3.28
N LEU A 78 1.31 24.78 -4.35
CA LEU A 78 2.27 25.43 -5.23
C LEU A 78 1.58 26.62 -5.95
N PRO A 79 2.25 27.78 -6.08
CA PRO A 79 1.75 28.93 -6.83
C PRO A 79 1.37 28.53 -8.26
N LYS A 80 0.33 29.17 -8.81
CA LYS A 80 -0.30 28.76 -10.09
C LYS A 80 0.73 28.74 -11.22
N GLU A 81 1.61 29.72 -11.25
CA GLU A 81 2.67 29.91 -12.26
C GLU A 81 3.73 28.80 -12.27
N TRP A 82 3.82 27.97 -11.22
CA TRP A 82 4.78 26.86 -11.14
C TRP A 82 4.12 25.48 -11.19
N ARG A 83 2.78 25.40 -11.21
CA ARG A 83 2.06 24.10 -11.26
C ARG A 83 2.41 23.28 -12.49
N TRP A 84 2.52 23.93 -13.65
CA TRP A 84 2.88 23.27 -14.90
C TRP A 84 4.22 22.51 -14.80
N LEU A 85 5.20 23.06 -14.07
CA LEU A 85 6.52 22.44 -13.93
C LEU A 85 6.42 21.15 -13.10
N ARG A 86 5.69 21.19 -11.98
CA ARG A 86 5.38 19.99 -11.20
C ARG A 86 4.63 18.95 -12.05
N ASP A 87 3.66 19.40 -12.83
CA ASP A 87 2.82 18.51 -13.62
C ASP A 87 3.63 17.83 -14.74
N ARG A 88 4.64 18.50 -15.32
CA ARG A 88 5.62 17.87 -16.24
C ARG A 88 6.39 16.73 -15.57
N PHE A 89 6.90 16.94 -14.35
CA PHE A 89 7.53 15.86 -13.61
C PHE A 89 6.56 14.72 -13.29
N TYR A 90 5.31 15.04 -12.97
CA TYR A 90 4.30 14.03 -12.68
C TYR A 90 3.92 13.23 -13.93
N ALA A 91 3.98 13.83 -15.12
CA ALA A 91 3.78 13.11 -16.37
C ALA A 91 4.75 11.93 -16.48
N LEU A 92 6.06 12.17 -16.31
CA LEU A 92 7.09 11.11 -16.28
C LEU A 92 6.76 10.01 -15.26
N ILE A 93 6.39 10.40 -14.03
CA ILE A 93 6.13 9.44 -12.94
C ILE A 93 4.87 8.60 -13.21
N ASN A 94 3.87 9.17 -13.90
CA ASN A 94 2.59 8.54 -14.20
C ASN A 94 2.59 7.77 -15.52
N THR A 95 3.65 7.90 -16.32
CA THR A 95 3.74 7.21 -17.60
C THR A 95 3.53 5.70 -17.43
N LYS A 96 2.84 5.08 -18.39
CA LYS A 96 2.57 3.64 -18.42
C LYS A 96 3.52 2.85 -19.34
N HIS A 97 4.18 3.53 -20.27
CA HIS A 97 5.07 2.95 -21.25
C HIS A 97 6.51 3.45 -21.09
N GLU A 98 7.46 2.57 -21.33
CA GLU A 98 8.86 2.91 -21.14
C GLU A 98 9.38 3.94 -22.16
N SER A 99 8.99 3.81 -23.44
CA SER A 99 9.31 4.76 -24.50
C SER A 99 8.88 6.18 -24.11
N ASP A 100 7.63 6.31 -23.67
CA ASP A 100 7.07 7.57 -23.21
C ASP A 100 7.82 8.09 -21.98
N ALA A 101 8.32 7.22 -21.11
CA ALA A 101 9.06 7.64 -19.92
C ALA A 101 10.40 8.28 -20.31
N TYR A 102 11.10 7.71 -21.29
CA TYR A 102 12.32 8.34 -21.82
C TYR A 102 12.03 9.67 -22.53
N ILE A 103 10.94 9.74 -23.31
CA ILE A 103 10.52 10.99 -23.96
C ILE A 103 10.23 12.07 -22.90
N GLN A 104 9.46 11.74 -21.86
CA GLN A 104 9.13 12.68 -20.79
C GLN A 104 10.37 13.11 -19.98
N LEU A 105 11.33 12.20 -19.75
CA LEU A 105 12.60 12.54 -19.11
C LEU A 105 13.35 13.59 -19.92
N GLU A 106 13.43 13.41 -21.24
CA GLU A 106 14.14 14.33 -22.12
C GLU A 106 13.44 15.68 -22.22
N ILE A 107 12.11 15.70 -22.23
CA ILE A 107 11.32 16.94 -22.12
C ILE A 107 11.65 17.69 -20.82
N ILE A 108 11.77 16.97 -19.69
CA ILE A 108 12.11 17.57 -18.40
C ILE A 108 13.54 18.13 -18.41
N ARG A 109 14.52 17.39 -18.95
CA ARG A 109 15.91 17.85 -19.09
C ARG A 109 15.99 19.17 -19.85
N ASN A 110 15.42 19.19 -21.06
CA ASN A 110 15.34 20.39 -21.90
C ASN A 110 14.61 21.55 -21.21
N THR A 111 13.55 21.25 -20.46
CA THR A 111 12.82 22.28 -19.69
C THR A 111 13.72 22.91 -18.62
N ILE A 112 14.45 22.10 -17.86
CA ILE A 112 15.32 22.59 -16.77
C ILE A 112 16.49 23.40 -17.34
N GLU A 113 17.09 22.97 -18.44
CA GLU A 113 18.20 23.69 -19.09
C GLU A 113 17.79 25.08 -19.58
N ARG A 114 16.55 25.22 -20.08
CA ARG A 114 16.01 26.52 -20.51
C ARG A 114 15.62 27.43 -19.35
N LEU A 115 15.35 26.87 -18.17
CA LEU A 115 14.99 27.64 -16.99
C LEU A 115 16.23 28.25 -16.34
N LYS A 116 16.13 29.52 -15.94
CA LYS A 116 17.17 30.24 -15.21
C LYS A 116 16.65 30.66 -13.83
N GLY A 117 17.53 30.72 -12.84
CA GLY A 117 17.17 31.27 -11.53
C GLY A 117 18.09 30.87 -10.38
N LYS A 118 18.11 31.68 -9.32
CA LYS A 118 18.98 31.50 -8.13
C LYS A 118 18.81 30.13 -7.43
N ARG A 119 17.70 29.42 -7.67
CA ARG A 119 17.38 28.13 -7.02
C ARG A 119 17.29 26.96 -8.01
N ILE A 120 17.80 27.11 -9.23
CA ILE A 120 17.74 26.06 -10.28
C ILE A 120 18.35 24.73 -9.84
N LYS A 121 19.34 24.76 -8.93
CA LYS A 121 19.95 23.57 -8.30
C LYS A 121 18.94 22.61 -7.67
N GLU A 122 17.79 23.10 -7.22
CA GLU A 122 16.72 22.27 -6.67
C GLU A 122 16.08 21.39 -7.76
N LEU A 123 15.90 21.93 -8.96
CA LEU A 123 15.38 21.17 -10.10
C LEU A 123 16.39 20.16 -10.62
N HIS A 124 17.68 20.51 -10.70
CA HIS A 124 18.74 19.54 -11.04
C HIS A 124 18.83 18.40 -10.01
N THR A 125 18.62 18.71 -8.72
CA THR A 125 18.58 17.67 -7.68
C THR A 125 17.38 16.74 -7.87
N ALA A 126 16.20 17.28 -8.16
CA ALA A 126 15.01 16.48 -8.44
C ALA A 126 15.20 15.60 -9.68
N LEU A 127 15.77 16.14 -10.75
CA LEU A 127 16.08 15.41 -11.98
C LEU A 127 17.04 14.25 -11.70
N LYS A 128 18.18 14.52 -11.04
CA LYS A 128 19.17 13.48 -10.71
C LYS A 128 18.57 12.35 -9.86
N GLN A 129 17.70 12.68 -8.91
CA GLN A 129 17.00 11.67 -8.10
C GLN A 129 16.03 10.85 -8.95
N LEU A 130 15.27 11.50 -9.85
CA LEU A 130 14.37 10.82 -10.76
C LEU A 130 15.11 9.90 -11.73
N GLU A 131 16.24 10.33 -12.30
CA GLU A 131 17.09 9.49 -13.15
C GLU A 131 17.55 8.24 -12.40
N GLY A 132 17.98 8.37 -11.14
CA GLY A 132 18.35 7.24 -10.29
C GLY A 132 17.18 6.32 -9.92
N TRP A 133 15.93 6.80 -10.00
CA TRP A 133 14.72 6.01 -9.74
C TRP A 133 14.03 5.53 -11.01
N LEU A 134 14.41 6.03 -12.19
CA LEU A 134 13.78 5.72 -13.45
C LEU A 134 13.71 4.20 -13.72
N PRO A 135 14.76 3.40 -13.48
CA PRO A 135 14.66 1.94 -13.64
C PRO A 135 13.60 1.30 -12.74
N LYS A 136 13.38 1.85 -11.54
CA LYS A 136 12.36 1.37 -10.59
C LYS A 136 10.96 1.83 -10.95
N ILE A 137 10.83 3.00 -11.57
CA ILE A 137 9.56 3.51 -12.13
C ILE A 137 9.18 2.65 -13.34
N ILE A 138 10.12 2.37 -14.25
CA ILE A 138 9.90 1.48 -15.40
C ILE A 138 9.59 0.05 -14.94
N ALA A 139 10.29 -0.47 -13.92
CA ALA A 139 9.96 -1.78 -13.35
C ALA A 139 8.53 -1.85 -12.79
N HIS A 140 8.02 -0.73 -12.26
CA HIS A 140 6.61 -0.60 -11.84
C HIS A 140 5.65 -0.68 -13.03
N GLN A 141 6.02 -0.18 -14.19
CA GLN A 141 5.21 -0.25 -15.41
C GLN A 141 5.17 -1.68 -15.97
N ARG A 142 6.30 -2.41 -15.90
CA ARG A 142 6.45 -3.75 -16.47
C ARG A 142 5.88 -4.88 -15.60
N ASN A 143 5.57 -4.63 -14.33
CA ASN A 143 5.07 -5.67 -13.41
C ASN A 143 3.61 -5.42 -12.99
N PRO A 144 2.62 -6.06 -13.66
CA PRO A 144 1.20 -5.84 -13.37
C PRO A 144 0.76 -6.41 -12.02
N PHE A 145 1.57 -7.29 -11.40
CA PHE A 145 1.26 -7.92 -10.11
C PHE A 145 1.58 -7.02 -8.92
N ILE A 146 2.17 -5.85 -9.15
CA ILE A 146 2.46 -4.90 -8.09
C ILE A 146 1.46 -3.73 -8.18
N PRO A 147 0.56 -3.57 -7.20
CA PRO A 147 -0.50 -2.58 -7.29
C PRO A 147 0.07 -1.17 -7.34
N THR A 148 -0.47 -0.34 -8.23
CA THR A 148 -0.22 1.10 -8.23
C THR A 148 -0.60 1.67 -6.88
N THR A 149 0.36 2.32 -6.21
CA THR A 149 0.11 2.88 -4.88
C THR A 149 -0.96 3.96 -4.99
N ASN A 150 -2.16 3.65 -4.50
CA ASN A 150 -3.26 4.60 -4.37
C ASN A 150 -3.11 5.40 -3.07
N ASN A 151 -3.79 6.54 -2.99
CA ASN A 151 -3.84 7.43 -1.81
C ASN A 151 -4.43 6.74 -0.55
N LEU A 152 -4.77 5.45 -0.60
CA LEU A 152 -5.42 4.73 0.48
C LEU A 152 -4.52 4.70 1.72
N LEU A 153 -3.24 4.35 1.58
CA LEU A 153 -2.24 4.34 2.66
C LEU A 153 -2.03 5.74 3.29
N GLU A 154 -2.22 6.81 2.53
CA GLU A 154 -2.08 8.18 3.03
C GLU A 154 -3.34 8.68 3.74
N SER A 155 -4.54 8.41 3.20
CA SER A 155 -5.81 8.69 3.91
C SER A 155 -5.81 8.01 5.28
N TYR A 156 -5.21 6.83 5.31
CA TYR A 156 -4.94 6.06 6.48
C TYR A 156 -3.91 6.70 7.42
N HIS A 157 -2.78 7.24 6.93
CA HIS A 157 -1.83 8.00 7.74
C HIS A 157 -2.43 9.29 8.33
N LYS A 158 -3.21 10.05 7.54
CA LYS A 158 -3.88 11.28 8.01
C LYS A 158 -4.91 11.01 9.10
N LYS A 159 -5.67 9.91 8.97
CA LYS A 159 -6.58 9.44 10.02
C LYS A 159 -5.85 9.11 11.31
N TYR A 160 -4.60 8.64 11.25
CA TYR A 160 -3.81 8.33 12.45
C TYR A 160 -3.20 9.54 13.14
N THR A 161 -2.81 10.56 12.39
CA THR A 161 -2.35 11.83 12.98
C THR A 161 -3.44 12.57 13.76
N TYR A 162 -4.72 12.22 13.55
CA TYR A 162 -5.87 12.81 14.21
C TYR A 162 -6.09 12.32 15.65
N TYR A 163 -5.68 11.09 16.01
CA TYR A 163 -5.94 10.54 17.34
C TYR A 163 -4.72 10.70 18.27
N PRO A 164 -4.80 11.53 19.33
CA PRO A 164 -3.69 11.81 20.23
C PRO A 164 -3.17 10.58 20.99
N SER A 165 -4.05 9.62 21.29
CA SER A 165 -3.74 8.34 21.94
C SER A 165 -2.77 7.47 21.11
N PHE A 166 -2.85 7.54 19.78
CA PHE A 166 -1.89 6.89 18.90
C PHE A 166 -0.53 7.60 18.88
N LYS A 167 -0.47 8.92 19.04
CA LYS A 167 0.78 9.69 18.94
C LYS A 167 1.81 9.35 20.04
N ARG A 168 1.36 9.05 21.27
CA ARG A 168 2.25 8.71 22.40
C ARG A 168 2.59 7.21 22.45
N SER A 169 1.64 6.34 22.12
CA SER A 169 1.84 4.88 22.21
C SER A 169 2.41 4.25 20.93
N MET A 170 2.18 4.82 19.73
CA MET A 170 2.75 4.33 18.45
C MET A 170 4.27 4.47 18.35
N MET A 171 4.92 5.30 19.18
CA MET A 171 6.39 5.40 19.19
C MET A 171 7.06 4.10 19.63
N THR A 172 6.29 3.15 20.17
CA THR A 172 6.74 1.80 20.49
C THR A 172 6.28 0.81 19.43
N ILE A 173 7.10 -0.22 19.17
CA ILE A 173 6.75 -1.33 18.28
C ILE A 173 5.41 -1.97 18.66
N LYS A 174 5.15 -2.12 19.97
CA LYS A 174 3.90 -2.68 20.50
C LYS A 174 2.68 -1.80 20.18
N GLY A 175 2.80 -0.48 20.32
CA GLY A 175 1.72 0.42 19.97
C GLY A 175 1.43 0.45 18.47
N ALA A 176 2.46 0.44 17.63
CA ALA A 176 2.28 0.33 16.18
C ALA A 176 1.59 -1.00 15.77
N GLN A 177 1.97 -2.12 16.39
CA GLN A 177 1.33 -3.42 16.15
C GLN A 177 -0.16 -3.41 16.56
N ARG A 178 -0.52 -2.87 17.73
CA ARG A 178 -1.92 -2.75 18.16
C ARG A 178 -2.78 -1.96 17.17
N VAL A 179 -2.23 -0.92 16.55
CA VAL A 179 -2.94 -0.13 15.53
C VAL A 179 -3.16 -0.94 14.25
N LEU A 180 -2.18 -1.76 13.84
CA LEU A 180 -2.31 -2.67 12.71
C LEU A 180 -3.31 -3.77 12.99
N ASP A 181 -3.26 -4.39 14.17
CA ASP A 181 -4.18 -5.43 14.62
C ASP A 181 -5.62 -4.90 14.65
N TYR A 182 -5.85 -3.72 15.23
CA TYR A 182 -7.15 -3.04 15.20
C TYR A 182 -7.64 -2.78 13.77
N ARG A 183 -6.74 -2.45 12.85
CA ARG A 183 -7.10 -2.20 11.45
C ARG A 183 -7.53 -3.45 10.72
N VAL A 184 -6.74 -4.50 10.82
CA VAL A 184 -7.06 -5.80 10.23
C VAL A 184 -8.36 -6.30 10.83
N PHE A 185 -8.51 -6.21 12.15
CA PHE A 185 -9.74 -6.55 12.86
C PHE A 185 -10.94 -5.74 12.36
N ARG A 186 -10.89 -4.40 12.35
CA ARG A 186 -12.01 -3.54 11.91
C ARG A 186 -12.34 -3.72 10.43
N HIS A 187 -11.34 -3.87 9.57
CA HIS A 187 -11.57 -4.11 8.15
C HIS A 187 -12.25 -5.46 7.93
N ASN A 188 -11.72 -6.53 8.53
CA ASN A 188 -12.28 -7.87 8.43
C ASN A 188 -13.68 -7.93 9.08
N PHE A 189 -13.87 -7.29 10.23
CA PHE A 189 -15.18 -7.20 10.90
C PHE A 189 -16.22 -6.48 10.04
N GLY A 190 -15.86 -5.33 9.45
CA GLY A 190 -16.77 -4.59 8.57
C GLY A 190 -17.08 -5.31 7.26
N ARG A 191 -16.16 -6.14 6.75
CA ARG A 191 -16.35 -6.97 5.55
C ARG A 191 -16.96 -8.35 5.85
N PHE A 192 -17.06 -8.75 7.11
CA PHE A 192 -17.55 -10.07 7.51
C PHE A 192 -19.01 -10.31 7.08
N PRO A 193 -19.93 -9.31 7.18
CA PRO A 193 -21.29 -9.46 6.65
C PRO A 193 -21.32 -9.73 5.14
N GLU A 194 -20.56 -8.95 4.35
CA GLU A 194 -20.44 -9.16 2.90
C GLU A 194 -19.88 -10.56 2.57
N HIS A 195 -18.93 -11.05 3.37
CA HIS A 195 -18.38 -12.40 3.20
C HIS A 195 -19.42 -13.49 3.49
N LYS A 196 -20.25 -13.29 4.52
CA LYS A 196 -21.36 -14.20 4.84
C LYS A 196 -22.39 -14.23 3.71
N GLU A 197 -22.81 -13.07 3.22
CA GLU A 197 -23.75 -12.95 2.08
C GLU A 197 -23.21 -13.64 0.82
N MET A 198 -21.93 -13.44 0.48
CA MET A 198 -21.31 -14.14 -0.66
C MET A 198 -21.29 -15.66 -0.48
N PHE A 199 -21.12 -16.15 0.75
CA PHE A 199 -21.11 -17.59 1.03
C PHE A 199 -22.53 -18.18 0.99
N GLU A 200 -23.54 -17.42 1.44
CA GLU A 200 -24.96 -17.75 1.28
C GLU A 200 -25.36 -17.81 -0.19
N MET A 201 -24.99 -16.82 -1.00
CA MET A 201 -25.23 -16.84 -2.45
C MET A 201 -24.64 -18.08 -3.12
N LYS A 202 -23.39 -18.44 -2.80
CA LYS A 202 -22.75 -19.65 -3.33
C LYS A 202 -23.50 -20.92 -2.94
N PHE A 203 -24.08 -20.96 -1.76
CA PHE A 203 -24.88 -22.10 -1.32
C PHE A 203 -26.22 -22.18 -2.06
N GLU A 204 -26.87 -21.06 -2.33
CA GLU A 204 -28.10 -21.02 -3.14
C GLU A 204 -27.84 -21.39 -4.61
N GLU A 205 -26.77 -20.87 -5.22
CA GLU A 205 -26.32 -21.29 -6.55
C GLU A 205 -26.03 -22.79 -6.60
N PHE A 206 -25.38 -23.31 -5.56
CA PHE A 206 -25.14 -24.74 -5.41
C PHE A 206 -26.43 -25.57 -5.32
N LYS A 207 -27.47 -25.08 -4.62
CA LYS A 207 -28.78 -25.76 -4.57
C LYS A 207 -29.48 -25.80 -5.92
N ILE A 208 -29.35 -24.74 -6.74
CA ILE A 208 -29.92 -24.71 -8.09
C ILE A 208 -29.25 -25.78 -8.96
N ILE A 209 -27.92 -25.83 -8.98
CA ILE A 209 -27.15 -26.87 -9.70
C ILE A 209 -27.55 -28.28 -9.22
N LEU A 210 -27.77 -28.47 -7.91
CA LEU A 210 -28.23 -29.74 -7.36
C LEU A 210 -29.63 -30.16 -7.84
N SER A 211 -30.52 -29.18 -8.09
CA SER A 211 -31.88 -29.48 -8.55
C SER A 211 -31.92 -29.98 -9.99
N GLU A 212 -30.88 -29.69 -10.77
CA GLU A 212 -30.72 -30.06 -12.18
C GLU A 212 -30.00 -31.42 -12.37
N LEU A 213 -29.41 -31.99 -11.32
CA LEU A 213 -28.68 -33.26 -11.40
C LEU A 213 -29.60 -34.49 -11.22
N PRO A 214 -29.50 -35.52 -12.09
CA PRO A 214 -30.38 -36.68 -12.07
C PRO A 214 -30.14 -37.64 -10.89
N ASP A 215 -28.95 -37.67 -10.30
CA ASP A 215 -28.65 -38.45 -9.09
C ASP A 215 -28.30 -37.55 -7.89
N LYS A 216 -29.30 -37.39 -7.01
CA LYS A 216 -29.23 -36.52 -5.82
C LYS A 216 -28.35 -37.08 -4.69
N ARG A 217 -27.89 -38.33 -4.78
CA ARG A 217 -27.11 -38.98 -3.69
C ARG A 217 -25.65 -38.54 -3.64
N VAL A 218 -25.11 -38.05 -4.75
CA VAL A 218 -23.67 -37.81 -4.95
C VAL A 218 -23.12 -36.67 -4.07
N MET A 219 -23.98 -35.80 -3.51
CA MET A 219 -23.55 -34.50 -2.97
C MET A 219 -23.95 -34.21 -1.52
N GLY A 220 -24.46 -35.19 -0.77
CA GLY A 220 -24.81 -35.02 0.65
C GLY A 220 -23.61 -34.64 1.55
N ALA A 221 -22.39 -34.96 1.14
CA ALA A 221 -21.17 -34.50 1.81
C ALA A 221 -20.93 -32.98 1.64
N GLN A 222 -21.25 -32.44 0.47
CA GLN A 222 -21.03 -31.03 0.14
C GLN A 222 -22.08 -30.13 0.80
N HIS A 223 -23.33 -30.60 0.90
CA HIS A 223 -24.37 -29.92 1.68
C HIS A 223 -24.00 -29.84 3.17
N ARG A 224 -23.52 -30.95 3.75
CA ARG A 224 -23.02 -30.99 5.14
C ARG A 224 -21.79 -30.10 5.34
N TYR A 225 -20.92 -29.99 4.32
CA TYR A 225 -19.79 -29.06 4.33
C TYR A 225 -20.27 -27.60 4.44
N PHE A 226 -21.22 -27.16 3.60
CA PHE A 226 -21.76 -25.80 3.69
C PHE A 226 -22.40 -25.53 5.06
N GLN A 227 -23.20 -26.46 5.60
CA GLN A 227 -23.79 -26.33 6.94
C GLN A 227 -22.72 -26.19 8.04
N ALA A 228 -21.65 -26.98 7.98
CA ALA A 228 -20.55 -26.91 8.92
C ALA A 228 -19.79 -25.57 8.81
N GLU A 229 -19.59 -25.06 7.60
CA GLU A 229 -18.94 -23.77 7.37
C GLU A 229 -19.80 -22.59 7.82
N PHE A 230 -21.13 -22.61 7.60
CA PHE A 230 -22.04 -21.60 8.16
C PHE A 230 -21.93 -21.53 9.70
N LYS A 231 -21.97 -22.69 10.36
CA LYS A 231 -21.84 -22.75 11.82
C LYS A 231 -20.49 -22.19 12.30
N LYS A 232 -19.39 -22.45 11.58
CA LYS A 232 -18.08 -21.86 11.89
C LYS A 232 -18.06 -20.35 11.69
N LEU A 233 -18.62 -19.87 10.57
CA LEU A 233 -18.71 -18.44 10.25
C LEU A 233 -19.51 -17.67 11.30
N ASP A 234 -20.62 -18.23 11.78
CA ASP A 234 -21.42 -17.63 12.85
C ASP A 234 -20.67 -17.57 14.18
N ILE A 235 -19.99 -18.65 14.57
CA ILE A 235 -19.16 -18.67 15.78
C ILE A 235 -18.03 -17.64 15.68
N TRP A 236 -17.39 -17.53 14.51
CA TRP A 236 -16.34 -16.54 14.29
C TRP A 236 -16.90 -15.13 14.36
N PHE A 237 -18.00 -14.85 13.67
CA PHE A 237 -18.62 -13.52 13.71
C PHE A 237 -19.06 -13.12 15.12
N GLY A 238 -19.63 -14.06 15.89
CA GLY A 238 -19.97 -13.84 17.30
C GLY A 238 -18.74 -13.42 18.13
N LYS A 239 -17.61 -14.12 17.97
CA LYS A 239 -16.34 -13.73 18.63
C LYS A 239 -15.85 -12.35 18.19
N TYR A 240 -15.99 -12.01 16.91
CA TYR A 240 -15.67 -10.66 16.44
C TYR A 240 -16.60 -9.61 17.07
N GLN A 241 -17.89 -9.89 17.24
CA GLN A 241 -18.84 -9.00 17.91
C GLN A 241 -18.53 -8.83 19.40
N GLU A 242 -18.17 -9.89 20.10
CA GLU A 242 -17.73 -9.86 21.51
C GLU A 242 -16.52 -8.95 21.68
N ILE A 243 -15.46 -9.18 20.88
CA ILE A 243 -14.24 -8.34 20.92
C ILE A 243 -14.56 -6.89 20.52
N TRP A 244 -15.48 -6.67 19.57
CA TRP A 244 -15.94 -5.32 19.22
C TRP A 244 -16.65 -4.64 20.39
N GLY A 245 -17.57 -5.34 21.05
CA GLY A 245 -18.31 -4.84 22.22
C GLY A 245 -17.40 -4.54 23.42
N GLU A 246 -16.44 -5.42 23.70
CA GLU A 246 -15.56 -5.32 24.87
C GLU A 246 -14.54 -4.18 24.74
N TYR A 247 -13.95 -4.01 23.55
CA TYR A 247 -12.79 -3.12 23.37
C TYR A 247 -13.05 -1.86 22.52
N PHE A 248 -14.11 -1.84 21.72
CA PHE A 248 -14.26 -0.82 20.66
C PHE A 248 -15.61 -0.11 20.61
N ALA A 249 -16.70 -0.72 21.10
CA ALA A 249 -17.98 -0.06 21.22
C ALA A 249 -17.86 1.07 22.27
N LEU A 250 -18.21 2.29 21.88
CA LEU A 250 -18.40 3.37 22.85
C LEU A 250 -19.55 2.93 23.76
N LYS A 251 -19.27 2.70 25.05
CA LYS A 251 -20.35 2.56 26.04
C LYS A 251 -21.15 3.84 25.96
N LYS A 252 -22.42 3.74 25.58
CA LYS A 252 -23.37 4.82 25.79
C LYS A 252 -23.51 4.92 27.31
N GLU A 253 -22.93 5.96 27.89
CA GLU A 253 -23.39 6.48 29.18
C GLU A 253 -24.78 7.10 29.00
#